data_AF-A0A2V8Q7S5-F1
#
_entry.id   AF-A0A2V8Q7S5-F1
#
_cell.length_a   1.000
_cell.length_b   1.000
_cell.length_c   1.000
_cell.angle_alpha   90.00
_cell.angle_beta   90.00
_cell.angle_gamma   90.00
#
_symmetry.space_group_name_H-M   'P 1'
#
loop_
_entity.id
_entity.type
_entity.pdbx_description
1 polymer ?
#
loop_
_entity_poly.entity_id
_entity_poly.type
_entity_poly.pdbx_seq_one_letter_code
_entity_poly.pdbx_strand_id
1 'polypeptide(L)'
;ENATVKVTGRSVDGTVPAAGFGLMVHCQLSKAKHLEDYALLIYPNISGPEYEVIIHKDGVQSTLVPRTQSSAIRTGTSPNQLEIRIKGAEMSFYVNGQSLTKITDTANYKRGRAGLYTSDTTEIAFDDLEISR
;
A
#
# COMPACT_ATOMS: atom_id res chain seq x y z
N GLU A 1 3.45 -14.67 7.24
CA GLU A 1 2.49 -14.57 8.37
C GLU A 1 1.07 -14.58 7.79
N ASN A 2 0.08 -15.18 8.44
CA ASN A 2 -1.31 -14.99 8.01
C ASN A 2 -1.85 -13.77 8.74
N ALA A 3 -2.27 -12.74 8.02
CA ALA A 3 -2.78 -11.51 8.61
C ALA A 3 -3.65 -10.75 7.61
N THR A 4 -4.55 -9.92 8.11
CA THR A 4 -5.22 -8.88 7.33
C THR A 4 -4.86 -7.53 7.95
N VAL A 5 -4.39 -6.60 7.11
CA VAL A 5 -4.05 -5.23 7.53
C VAL A 5 -4.92 -4.27 6.74
N LYS A 6 -5.57 -3.34 7.43
CA LYS A 6 -6.44 -2.32 6.82
C LYS A 6 -6.12 -0.94 7.36
N VAL A 7 -6.28 0.08 6.51
CA VAL A 7 -6.25 1.48 6.92
C VAL A 7 -7.12 2.32 5.99
N THR A 8 -7.79 3.34 6.53
CA THR A 8 -8.44 4.36 5.72
C THR A 8 -7.46 5.51 5.47
N GLY A 9 -7.27 5.91 4.21
CA GLY A 9 -6.39 7.03 3.84
C GLY A 9 -7.07 8.03 2.91
N ARG A 10 -6.70 9.31 2.99
CA ARG A 10 -7.14 10.37 2.06
C ARG A 10 -6.13 11.50 1.94
N SER A 11 -6.12 12.15 0.80
CA SER A 11 -5.57 13.50 0.67
C SER A 11 -6.43 14.49 1.46
N VAL A 12 -5.79 15.41 2.18
CA VAL A 12 -6.47 16.42 2.99
C VAL A 12 -7.07 17.52 2.11
N ASP A 13 -6.35 17.95 1.08
CA ASP A 13 -6.73 19.06 0.19
C ASP A 13 -7.07 18.61 -1.25
N GLY A 14 -6.94 17.31 -1.54
CA GLY A 14 -7.20 16.72 -2.84
C GLY A 14 -5.98 16.66 -3.76
N THR A 15 -4.82 17.17 -3.32
CA THR A 15 -3.55 16.97 -4.03
C THR A 15 -3.10 15.51 -3.93
N VAL A 16 -2.48 15.00 -4.99
CA VAL A 16 -2.03 13.61 -5.09
C VAL A 16 -0.51 13.57 -5.06
N PRO A 17 0.12 12.88 -4.09
CA PRO A 17 1.57 12.74 -4.04
C PRO A 17 2.10 12.06 -5.31
N ALA A 18 3.27 12.48 -5.79
CA ALA A 18 3.84 11.95 -7.03
C ALA A 18 4.22 10.45 -6.89
N ALA A 19 4.59 10.02 -5.67
CA ALA A 19 4.84 8.62 -5.34
C ALA A 19 3.61 7.92 -4.75
N GLY A 20 2.47 8.59 -4.67
CA GLY A 20 1.24 8.05 -4.07
C GLY A 20 1.34 7.92 -2.56
N PHE A 21 0.29 7.36 -1.96
CA PHE A 21 0.26 7.06 -0.53
C PHE A 21 -0.43 5.72 -0.31
N GLY A 22 -0.17 5.09 0.84
CA GLY A 22 -0.94 3.91 1.18
C GLY A 22 -0.38 3.06 2.32
N LEU A 23 -0.46 1.74 2.15
CA LEU A 23 -0.32 0.76 3.21
C LEU A 23 0.87 -0.17 2.93
N MET A 24 1.72 -0.35 3.94
CA MET A 24 2.88 -1.22 3.89
C MET A 24 2.69 -2.44 4.79
N VAL A 25 3.22 -3.58 4.35
CA VAL A 25 3.30 -4.83 5.13
C VAL A 25 4.68 -5.44 5.07
N HIS A 26 4.95 -6.35 6.00
CA HIS A 26 6.25 -7.01 6.14
C HIS A 26 7.41 -6.04 6.38
N CYS A 27 7.15 -4.88 7.00
CA CYS A 27 8.16 -3.87 7.29
C CYS A 27 9.24 -4.40 8.25
N GLN A 28 10.46 -4.58 7.74
CA GLN A 28 11.62 -5.05 8.49
C GLN A 28 12.88 -4.24 8.17
N LEU A 29 13.84 -4.25 9.10
CA LEU A 29 15.14 -3.62 8.87
C LEU A 29 16.08 -4.66 8.22
N SER A 30 16.63 -4.34 7.06
CA SER A 30 17.63 -5.18 6.40
C SER A 30 18.96 -5.20 7.18
N LYS A 31 19.85 -6.13 6.83
CA LYS A 31 21.23 -6.14 7.38
C LYS A 31 21.99 -4.86 7.06
N ALA A 32 21.69 -4.25 5.90
CA ALA A 32 22.26 -2.98 5.46
C ALA A 32 21.59 -1.75 6.11
N LYS A 33 20.69 -1.95 7.07
CA LYS A 33 19.94 -0.90 7.79
C LYS A 33 19.00 -0.07 6.90
N HIS A 34 18.46 -0.69 5.85
CA HIS A 34 17.38 -0.10 5.05
C HIS A 34 16.03 -0.70 5.46
N LEU A 35 14.96 0.08 5.32
CA LEU A 35 13.61 -0.46 5.42
C LEU A 35 13.37 -1.40 4.21
N GLU A 36 12.78 -2.56 4.50
CA GLU A 36 12.24 -3.47 3.50
C GLU A 36 10.76 -3.70 3.78
N ASP A 37 9.96 -3.70 2.72
CA ASP A 37 8.50 -3.83 2.81
C ASP A 37 7.90 -4.14 1.44
N TYR A 38 6.63 -4.55 1.47
CA TYR A 38 5.73 -4.43 0.32
C TYR A 38 4.75 -3.29 0.59
N ALA A 39 4.44 -2.50 -0.44
CA ALA A 39 3.47 -1.41 -0.31
C ALA A 39 2.39 -1.45 -1.40
N LEU A 40 1.14 -1.24 -0.98
CA LEU A 40 0.03 -0.86 -1.84
C LEU A 40 -0.10 0.66 -1.83
N LEU A 41 0.06 1.28 -2.99
CA LEU A 41 -0.04 2.71 -3.17
C LEU A 41 -1.24 3.05 -4.03
N ILE A 42 -1.94 4.13 -3.69
CA ILE A 42 -3.00 4.69 -4.52
C ILE A 42 -2.69 6.11 -4.97
N TYR A 43 -3.21 6.43 -6.14
CA TYR A 43 -3.12 7.72 -6.80
C TYR A 43 -4.55 8.16 -7.15
N PRO A 44 -5.27 8.83 -6.23
CA PRO A 44 -6.69 9.16 -6.41
C PRO A 44 -6.93 10.38 -7.34
N ASN A 45 -6.22 10.41 -8.47
CA ASN A 45 -6.34 11.43 -9.51
C ASN A 45 -7.78 11.49 -10.05
N ILE A 46 -8.29 12.70 -10.27
CA ILE A 46 -9.66 12.93 -10.80
C ILE A 46 -9.85 12.22 -12.15
N SER A 47 -8.86 12.33 -13.03
CA SER A 47 -8.87 11.69 -14.35
C SER A 47 -7.99 10.44 -14.32
N GLY A 48 -8.60 9.30 -13.98
CA GLY A 48 -7.91 7.99 -13.98
C GLY A 48 -7.20 7.73 -12.65
N PRO A 49 -7.94 7.34 -11.60
CA PRO A 49 -7.31 6.91 -10.37
C PRO A 49 -6.63 5.55 -10.55
N GLU A 50 -5.45 5.40 -9.97
CA GLU A 50 -4.56 4.25 -10.18
C GLU A 50 -4.10 3.66 -8.85
N TYR A 51 -3.70 2.40 -8.89
CA TYR A 51 -2.91 1.79 -7.82
C TYR A 51 -1.60 1.24 -8.36
N GLU A 52 -0.64 1.06 -7.47
CA GLU A 52 0.64 0.41 -7.74
C GLU A 52 0.98 -0.53 -6.57
N VAL A 53 1.69 -1.61 -6.86
CA VAL A 53 2.29 -2.45 -5.82
C VAL A 53 3.80 -2.45 -6.02
N ILE A 54 4.51 -2.06 -4.97
CA ILE A 54 5.97 -1.96 -4.98
C ILE A 54 6.59 -2.82 -3.87
N ILE A 55 7.90 -3.04 -3.98
CA ILE A 55 8.74 -3.61 -2.93
C ILE A 55 9.94 -2.72 -2.70
N HIS A 56 10.27 -2.49 -1.43
CA HIS A 56 11.58 -2.01 -1.02
C HIS A 56 12.42 -3.19 -0.56
N LYS A 57 13.60 -3.37 -1.16
CA LYS A 57 14.53 -4.43 -0.79
C LYS A 57 15.97 -4.00 -1.02
N ASP A 58 16.83 -4.23 -0.03
CA ASP A 58 18.25 -3.86 -0.10
C ASP A 58 18.49 -2.38 -0.51
N GLY A 59 17.59 -1.48 -0.07
CA GLY A 59 17.66 -0.05 -0.39
C GLY A 59 17.14 0.34 -1.78
N VAL A 60 16.62 -0.61 -2.56
CA VAL A 60 16.08 -0.40 -3.91
C VAL A 60 14.57 -0.55 -3.91
N GLN A 61 13.88 0.39 -4.55
CA GLN A 61 12.46 0.28 -4.87
C GLN A 61 12.29 -0.45 -6.20
N SER A 62 11.36 -1.40 -6.28
CA SER A 62 10.99 -2.08 -7.52
C SER A 62 9.47 -2.19 -7.65
N THR A 63 8.97 -2.01 -8.87
CA THR A 63 7.54 -2.18 -9.18
C THR A 63 7.21 -3.65 -9.41
N LEU A 64 6.20 -4.15 -8.69
CA LEU A 64 5.67 -5.52 -8.86
C LEU A 64 4.37 -5.53 -9.65
N VAL A 65 3.55 -4.49 -9.48
CA VAL A 65 2.39 -4.22 -10.31
C VAL A 65 2.48 -2.76 -10.73
N PRO A 66 2.61 -2.46 -12.05
CA PRO A 66 2.69 -1.09 -12.53
C PRO A 66 1.40 -0.33 -12.26
N ARG A 67 1.46 1.00 -12.36
CA ARG A 67 0.27 1.86 -12.23
C ARG A 67 -0.85 1.33 -13.10
N THR A 68 -1.92 0.93 -12.44
CA THR A 68 -3.08 0.29 -13.06
C THR A 68 -4.31 1.06 -12.64
N GLN A 69 -5.11 1.50 -13.62
CA GLN A 69 -6.34 2.23 -13.35
C GLN A 69 -7.36 1.35 -12.64
N SER A 70 -8.08 1.92 -11.66
CA SER A 70 -9.16 1.22 -10.96
C SER A 70 -10.25 2.19 -10.54
N SER A 71 -11.48 1.95 -11.02
CA SER A 71 -12.68 2.69 -10.61
C SER A 71 -13.08 2.44 -9.15
N ALA A 72 -12.44 1.47 -8.48
CA ALA A 72 -12.64 1.21 -7.06
C ALA A 72 -12.09 2.34 -6.17
N ILE A 73 -11.14 3.14 -6.68
CA ILE A 73 -10.47 4.20 -5.95
C ILE A 73 -11.28 5.49 -6.08
N ARG A 74 -11.67 6.05 -4.95
CA ARG A 74 -12.36 7.35 -4.87
C ARG A 74 -11.35 8.48 -5.02
N THR A 75 -11.74 9.54 -5.72
CA THR A 75 -10.87 10.67 -6.08
C THR A 75 -11.00 11.86 -5.13
N GLY A 76 -10.07 12.81 -5.25
CA GLY A 76 -10.07 14.05 -4.45
C GLY A 76 -9.83 13.77 -2.97
N THR A 77 -10.66 14.35 -2.10
CA THR A 77 -10.55 14.22 -0.62
C THR A 77 -11.33 13.04 -0.05
N SER A 78 -11.94 12.22 -0.90
CA SER A 78 -12.75 11.08 -0.47
C SER A 78 -11.87 9.99 0.19
N PRO A 79 -12.29 9.40 1.32
CA PRO A 79 -11.53 8.34 1.98
C PRO A 79 -11.53 7.04 1.19
N ASN A 80 -10.37 6.38 1.15
CA ASN A 80 -10.18 5.06 0.58
C ASN A 80 -9.68 4.10 1.66
N GLN A 81 -10.39 2.99 1.86
CA GLN A 81 -9.92 1.91 2.73
C GLN A 81 -8.99 1.00 1.92
N LEU A 82 -7.72 0.94 2.29
CA LEU A 82 -6.73 0.01 1.73
C LEU A 82 -6.69 -1.25 2.59
N GLU A 83 -6.61 -2.41 1.96
CA GLU A 83 -6.53 -3.69 2.65
C GLU A 83 -5.56 -4.64 1.95
N ILE A 84 -4.68 -5.25 2.75
CA ILE A 84 -3.76 -6.30 2.31
C ILE A 84 -4.02 -7.54 3.15
N ARG A 85 -4.36 -8.64 2.47
CA ARG A 85 -4.53 -9.97 3.07
C ARG A 85 -3.33 -10.83 2.74
N ILE A 86 -2.70 -11.39 3.76
CA ILE A 86 -1.54 -12.26 3.64
C ILE A 86 -1.96 -13.66 4.04
N LYS A 87 -1.77 -14.63 3.13
CA LYS A 87 -2.03 -16.05 3.37
C LYS A 87 -0.85 -16.88 2.87
N GLY A 88 0.00 -17.32 3.79
CA GLY A 88 1.26 -17.97 3.45
C GLY A 88 2.19 -17.00 2.70
N ALA A 89 2.46 -17.30 1.42
CA ALA A 89 3.22 -16.43 0.53
C ALA A 89 2.34 -15.62 -0.42
N GLU A 90 1.02 -15.86 -0.46
CA GLU A 90 0.13 -15.05 -1.30
C GLU A 90 -0.26 -13.75 -0.56
N MET A 91 -0.19 -12.63 -1.26
CA MET A 91 -0.72 -11.34 -0.81
C MET A 91 -1.81 -10.88 -1.78
N SER A 92 -3.00 -10.59 -1.27
CA SER A 92 -4.13 -10.06 -2.02
C SER A 92 -4.43 -8.63 -1.60
N PHE A 93 -4.62 -7.75 -2.58
CA PHE A 93 -4.72 -6.31 -2.41
C PHE A 93 -6.12 -5.83 -2.75
N TYR A 94 -6.66 -4.95 -1.92
CA TYR A 94 -8.02 -4.44 -2.05
C TYR A 94 -8.04 -2.94 -1.78
N VAL A 95 -9.01 -2.27 -2.40
CA VAL A 95 -9.41 -0.90 -2.03
C VAL A 95 -10.93 -0.82 -1.96
N ASN A 96 -11.46 -0.20 -0.91
CA ASN A 96 -12.89 -0.04 -0.67
C ASN A 96 -13.67 -1.38 -0.76
N GLY A 97 -13.06 -2.47 -0.29
CA GLY A 97 -13.62 -3.81 -0.33
C GLY A 97 -13.59 -4.51 -1.70
N GLN A 98 -13.10 -3.85 -2.75
CA GLN A 98 -12.97 -4.42 -4.09
C GLN A 98 -11.55 -4.94 -4.33
N SER A 99 -11.45 -6.12 -4.96
CA SER A 99 -10.17 -6.76 -5.30
C SER A 99 -9.44 -5.97 -6.38
N LEU A 100 -8.17 -5.65 -6.13
CA LEU A 100 -7.28 -5.03 -7.11
C LEU A 100 -6.42 -6.07 -7.82
N THR A 101 -5.60 -6.79 -7.05
CA THR A 101 -4.64 -7.76 -7.59
C THR A 101 -4.17 -8.73 -6.51
N LYS A 102 -3.36 -9.71 -6.93
CA LYS A 102 -2.64 -10.62 -6.04
C LYS A 102 -1.21 -10.82 -6.52
N ILE A 103 -0.29 -11.01 -5.59
CA ILE A 103 1.11 -11.34 -5.86
C ILE A 103 1.60 -12.46 -4.94
N THR A 104 2.75 -13.03 -5.28
CA THR A 104 3.48 -13.94 -4.41
C THR A 104 4.66 -13.23 -3.76
N ASP A 105 4.84 -13.40 -2.46
CA ASP A 105 6.02 -13.00 -1.70
C ASP A 105 7.23 -13.83 -2.15
N THR A 106 8.02 -13.26 -3.06
CA THR A 106 9.29 -13.84 -3.52
C THR A 106 10.47 -13.42 -2.64
N ALA A 107 10.31 -12.40 -1.78
CA ALA A 107 11.33 -12.00 -0.83
C ALA A 107 11.38 -12.91 0.41
N ASN A 108 10.37 -13.76 0.56
CA ASN A 108 10.24 -14.79 1.58
C ASN A 108 10.14 -14.20 3.00
N TYR A 109 9.49 -13.03 3.14
CA TYR A 109 9.29 -12.40 4.44
C TYR A 109 8.32 -13.26 5.28
N LYS A 110 8.77 -13.66 6.46
CA LYS A 110 7.97 -14.55 7.34
C LYS A 110 7.08 -13.79 8.30
N ARG A 111 7.48 -12.57 8.64
CA ARG A 111 6.88 -11.67 9.62
C ARG A 111 7.27 -10.25 9.27
N GLY A 112 6.59 -9.28 9.88
CA GLY A 112 7.04 -7.90 9.88
C GLY A 112 6.03 -6.99 10.57
N ARG A 113 6.21 -5.69 10.40
CA ARG A 113 5.26 -4.69 10.91
C ARG A 113 4.37 -4.20 9.77
N ALA A 114 3.18 -3.73 10.12
CA ALA A 114 2.43 -2.85 9.23
C ALA A 114 3.05 -1.45 9.28
N GLY A 115 2.92 -0.71 8.18
CA GLY A 115 3.37 0.67 8.10
C GLY A 115 2.47 1.49 7.17
N LEU A 116 2.61 2.80 7.23
CA LEU A 116 1.92 3.74 6.35
C LEU A 116 2.96 4.37 5.43
N TYR A 117 2.59 4.54 4.16
CA TYR A 117 3.43 5.17 3.16
C TYR A 117 2.86 6.53 2.78
N THR A 118 3.68 7.56 2.85
CA THR A 118 3.43 8.87 2.28
C THR A 118 4.76 9.43 1.80
N SER A 119 4.70 10.38 0.87
CA SER A 119 5.86 11.05 0.31
C SER A 119 5.67 12.56 0.33
N ASP A 120 6.75 13.27 -0.01
CA ASP A 120 6.75 14.70 -0.35
C ASP A 120 6.09 15.61 0.71
N THR A 121 5.43 16.68 0.27
CA THR A 121 4.80 17.72 1.10
C THR A 121 3.28 17.61 1.14
N THR A 122 2.70 16.65 0.41
CA THR A 122 1.27 16.44 0.34
C THR A 122 0.75 15.91 1.67
N GLU A 123 -0.31 16.54 2.19
CA GLU A 123 -0.90 16.15 3.47
C GLU A 123 -1.84 14.95 3.27
N ILE A 124 -1.48 13.82 3.87
CA ILE A 124 -2.28 12.59 3.88
C ILE A 124 -2.72 12.30 5.31
N ALA A 125 -4.02 12.10 5.49
CA ALA A 125 -4.60 11.65 6.75
C ALA A 125 -4.89 10.15 6.68
N PHE A 126 -4.54 9.44 7.76
CA PHE A 126 -4.87 8.03 7.96
C PHE A 126 -5.74 7.85 9.21
N ASP A 127 -6.69 6.92 9.13
CA ASP A 127 -7.61 6.57 10.24
C ASP A 127 -7.97 5.07 10.18
N ASP A 128 -8.64 4.56 11.20
CA ASP A 128 -9.19 3.20 11.27
C ASP A 128 -8.16 2.07 10.98
N LEU A 129 -6.93 2.20 11.50
CA LEU A 129 -5.91 1.16 11.35
C LEU A 129 -6.33 -0.13 12.07
N GLU A 130 -6.45 -1.23 11.33
CA GLU A 130 -6.77 -2.56 11.85
C GLU A 130 -5.70 -3.58 11.44
N ILE A 131 -5.29 -4.43 12.39
CA ILE A 131 -4.43 -5.59 12.14
C ILE A 131 -5.08 -6.80 12.81
N SER A 132 -5.47 -7.80 12.01
CA SER A 132 -6.05 -9.06 12.49
C SER A 132 -5.23 -10.27 12.01
N ARG A 133 -5.20 -11.34 12.82
CA ARG A 133 -4.37 -12.54 12.62
C ARG A 133 -5.16 -13.81 12.89
#